data_AF-A0A397UE64-F1
#
_entry.id   AF-A0A397UE64-F1
#
_cell.length_a   1.000
_cell.length_b   1.000
_cell.length_c   1.000
_cell.angle_alpha   90.00
_cell.angle_beta   90.00
_cell.angle_gamma   90.00
#
_symmetry.space_group_name_H-M   'P 1'
#
loop_
_entity.id
_entity.type
_entity.pdbx_description
1 polymer ?
#
loop_
_entity_poly.entity_id
_entity_poly.type
_entity_poly.pdbx_seq_one_letter_code
_entity_poly.pdbx_strand_id
1 'polypeptide(L)'
;MAFYRCPYILRTGKVCNRGCYHPDGCYVHRDSPIHIPCKEYCCSELNRSKYGYCDLHARKHCKKKQYHQKKLEKMAQGDSPILIPCKKYGCSELNRSKYGYCDLHARKHRKKKQYHQKKLEKMAQGGTGMEEN
;
A
#
# COMPACT_ATOMS: atom_id res chain seq x y z
N MET A 1 45.83 -20.00 7.02
CA MET A 1 44.37 -20.26 7.13
C MET A 1 43.69 -18.94 7.47
N ALA A 2 42.76 -18.48 6.64
CA ALA A 2 42.01 -17.26 6.93
C ALA A 2 40.92 -17.55 7.98
N PHE A 3 40.77 -16.64 8.95
CA PHE A 3 39.74 -16.72 9.98
C PHE A 3 38.61 -15.77 9.63
N TYR A 4 37.42 -16.32 9.42
CA TYR A 4 36.22 -15.58 9.02
C TYR A 4 35.23 -15.51 10.18
N ARG A 5 34.36 -14.51 10.16
CA ARG A 5 33.20 -14.41 11.04
C ARG A 5 31.95 -14.79 10.28
N CYS A 6 31.12 -15.64 10.87
CA CYS A 6 29.88 -16.09 10.24
C CYS A 6 28.90 -14.91 10.01
N PRO A 7 28.53 -14.62 8.75
CA PRO A 7 27.67 -13.47 8.40
C PRO A 7 26.18 -13.74 8.61
N TYR A 8 25.80 -14.93 9.07
CA TYR A 8 24.40 -15.35 9.19
C TYR A 8 23.61 -14.48 10.19
N ILE A 9 22.46 -13.95 9.75
CA ILE A 9 21.54 -13.16 10.57
C ILE A 9 20.51 -14.10 11.19
N LEU A 10 20.47 -14.15 12.53
CA LEU A 10 19.47 -14.90 13.29
C LEU A 10 18.09 -14.26 13.15
N ARG A 11 17.03 -15.03 13.48
CA ARG A 11 15.65 -14.49 13.51
C ARG A 11 15.48 -13.26 14.42
N THR A 12 16.36 -13.11 15.41
CA THR A 12 16.41 -11.96 16.32
C THR A 12 17.05 -10.72 15.70
N GLY A 13 17.52 -10.78 14.44
CA GLY A 13 18.27 -9.71 13.78
C GLY A 13 19.75 -9.64 14.18
N LYS A 14 20.20 -10.46 15.15
CA LYS A 14 21.61 -10.52 15.55
C LYS A 14 22.43 -11.35 14.56
N VAL A 15 23.62 -10.87 14.22
CA VAL A 15 24.59 -11.63 13.41
C VAL A 15 25.24 -12.70 14.29
N CYS A 16 25.37 -13.92 13.75
CA CYS A 16 25.97 -15.06 14.46
C CYS A 16 27.40 -14.76 14.92
N ASN A 17 28.23 -14.19 14.04
CA ASN A 17 29.59 -13.73 14.34
C ASN A 17 30.53 -14.79 14.95
N ARG A 18 30.17 -16.08 14.91
CA ARG A 18 31.05 -17.17 15.33
C ARG A 18 32.26 -17.25 14.41
N GLY A 19 33.42 -17.47 15.00
CA GLY A 19 34.65 -17.74 14.28
C GLY A 19 34.53 -19.01 13.45
N CYS A 20 35.02 -18.97 12.21
CA CYS A 20 34.99 -20.11 11.30
C CYS A 20 36.13 -20.01 10.29
N TYR A 21 36.47 -21.13 9.67
CA TYR A 21 37.51 -21.21 8.63
C TYR A 21 36.94 -21.18 7.21
N HIS A 22 35.63 -20.95 7.06
CA HIS A 22 34.94 -20.96 5.78
C HIS A 22 34.31 -19.58 5.50
N PRO A 23 34.46 -19.01 4.29
CA PRO A 23 33.96 -17.66 3.98
C PRO A 23 32.43 -17.57 4.04
N ASP A 24 31.72 -18.63 3.65
CA ASP A 24 30.25 -18.64 3.58
C ASP A 24 29.56 -18.71 4.96
N GLY A 25 30.28 -19.12 6.01
CA GLY A 25 29.74 -19.19 7.37
C GLY A 25 30.23 -20.37 8.19
N CYS A 26 29.82 -20.43 9.46
CA CYS A 26 30.15 -21.55 10.33
C CYS A 26 29.43 -22.84 9.91
N TYR A 27 29.92 -23.99 10.37
CA TYR A 27 29.38 -25.32 10.04
C TYR A 27 27.83 -25.41 10.12
N VAL A 28 27.22 -24.77 11.11
CA VAL A 28 25.76 -24.77 11.31
C VAL A 28 25.00 -23.92 10.27
N HIS A 29 25.63 -22.86 9.75
CA HIS A 29 24.97 -21.85 8.93
C HIS A 29 25.40 -21.87 7.46
N ARG A 30 26.40 -22.67 7.10
CA ARG A 30 26.91 -22.77 5.74
C ARG A 30 25.81 -23.13 4.73
N ASP A 31 24.93 -24.04 5.10
CA ASP A 31 23.80 -24.49 4.26
C ASP A 31 22.46 -23.84 4.64
N SER A 32 22.48 -22.89 5.59
CA SER A 32 21.26 -22.23 6.06
C SER A 32 20.87 -21.07 5.13
N PRO A 33 19.58 -20.94 4.74
CA PRO A 33 19.10 -19.81 3.96
C PRO A 33 19.34 -18.49 4.71
N ILE A 34 20.10 -17.57 4.12
CA ILE A 34 20.39 -16.27 4.72
C ILE A 34 19.09 -15.47 4.83
N HIS A 35 18.83 -14.96 6.03
CA HIS A 35 17.72 -14.06 6.31
C HIS A 35 18.15 -12.62 6.00
N ILE A 36 17.49 -12.00 5.01
CA ILE A 36 17.78 -10.63 4.58
C ILE A 36 16.64 -9.73 5.08
N PRO A 37 16.93 -8.50 5.56
CA PRO A 37 15.90 -7.52 5.87
C PRO A 37 15.00 -7.24 4.66
N CYS A 38 13.71 -7.03 4.91
CA CYS A 38 12.80 -6.55 3.88
C CYS A 38 13.23 -5.16 3.39
N LYS A 39 13.27 -4.98 2.07
CA LYS A 39 13.59 -3.69 1.43
C LYS A 39 12.51 -2.62 1.60
N GLU A 40 11.29 -3.00 1.99
CA GLU A 40 10.21 -2.03 2.22
C GLU A 40 10.55 -1.11 3.41
N TYR A 41 10.38 0.20 3.21
CA TYR A 41 10.59 1.21 4.24
C TYR A 41 9.72 0.94 5.48
N CYS A 42 10.32 1.05 6.67
CA CYS A 42 9.72 0.70 7.97
C CYS A 42 9.33 -0.78 8.15
N CYS A 43 9.80 -1.71 7.31
CA CYS A 43 9.60 -3.14 7.52
C CYS A 43 10.82 -3.80 8.16
N SER A 44 10.67 -4.28 9.38
CA SER A 44 11.71 -5.02 10.12
C SER A 44 11.66 -6.54 9.88
N GLU A 45 10.75 -7.02 9.03
CA GLU A 45 10.60 -8.44 8.77
C GLU A 45 11.80 -9.00 7.99
N LEU A 46 12.35 -10.10 8.49
CA LEU A 46 13.38 -10.85 7.81
C LEU A 46 12.74 -11.77 6.78
N ASN A 47 13.27 -11.76 5.56
CA ASN A 47 12.81 -12.61 4.49
C ASN A 47 13.90 -13.57 4.03
N ARG A 48 13.47 -14.72 3.51
CA ARG A 48 14.32 -15.69 2.81
C ARG A 48 14.22 -15.54 1.30
N SER A 49 13.54 -14.48 0.85
CA SER A 49 13.19 -14.30 -0.54
C SER A 49 14.38 -13.74 -1.30
N LYS A 50 14.71 -14.37 -2.44
CA LYS A 50 15.71 -13.84 -3.38
C LYS A 50 15.38 -12.40 -3.83
N TYR A 51 14.11 -12.01 -3.77
CA TYR A 51 13.65 -10.69 -4.17
C TYR A 51 13.89 -9.60 -3.11
N GLY A 52 14.27 -9.97 -1.88
CA GLY A 52 14.55 -9.03 -0.78
C GLY A 52 13.32 -8.38 -0.17
N TYR A 53 12.14 -9.01 -0.30
CA TYR A 53 10.90 -8.57 0.35
C TYR A 53 10.34 -9.72 1.19
N CYS A 54 9.71 -9.39 2.32
CA CYS A 54 8.89 -10.36 3.03
C CYS A 54 7.66 -10.74 2.19
N ASP A 55 7.06 -11.89 2.48
CA ASP A 55 5.97 -12.44 1.66
C ASP A 55 4.78 -11.49 1.52
N LEU A 56 4.48 -10.72 2.58
CA LEU A 56 3.44 -9.69 2.54
C LEU A 56 3.76 -8.59 1.53
N HIS A 57 4.99 -8.05 1.56
CA HIS A 57 5.40 -7.00 0.65
C HIS A 57 5.61 -7.50 -0.78
N ALA A 58 6.13 -8.71 -0.94
CA ALA A 58 6.21 -9.37 -2.25
C ALA A 58 4.81 -9.50 -2.88
N ARG A 59 3.81 -10.00 -2.13
CA ARG A 59 2.42 -10.10 -2.60
C ARG A 59 1.82 -8.74 -2.94
N LYS A 60 2.05 -7.71 -2.12
CA LYS A 60 1.61 -6.33 -2.38
C LYS A 60 2.20 -5.81 -3.71
N HIS A 61 3.49 -5.99 -3.92
CA HIS A 61 4.17 -5.60 -5.16
C HIS A 61 3.62 -6.35 -6.38
N CYS A 62 3.44 -7.67 -6.28
CA CYS A 62 2.86 -8.48 -7.34
C CYS A 62 1.45 -8.00 -7.71
N LYS A 63 0.58 -7.75 -6.72
CA LYS A 63 -0.77 -7.22 -6.95
C LYS A 63 -0.73 -5.85 -7.64
N LYS A 64 0.16 -4.95 -7.21
CA LYS A 64 0.33 -3.63 -7.84
C LYS A 64 0.79 -3.76 -9.30
N LYS A 65 1.77 -4.62 -9.57
CA LYS A 65 2.25 -4.90 -10.93
C LYS A 65 1.12 -5.47 -11.81
N GLN A 66 0.37 -6.44 -11.31
CA GLN A 66 -0.75 -7.04 -12.03
C GLN A 66 -1.85 -6.01 -12.33
N TYR A 67 -2.18 -5.14 -11.38
CA TYR A 67 -3.14 -4.05 -11.61
C TYR A 67 -2.67 -3.11 -12.72
N HIS A 68 -1.40 -2.71 -12.72
CA HIS A 68 -0.84 -1.85 -13.77
C HIS A 68 -0.85 -2.53 -15.14
N GLN A 69 -0.47 -3.81 -15.21
CA GLN A 69 -0.53 -4.58 -16.45
C GLN A 69 -1.95 -4.66 -17.00
N LYS A 70 -2.93 -5.05 -16.17
CA LYS A 70 -4.34 -5.09 -16.56
C LYS A 70 -4.86 -3.71 -16.99
N LYS A 71 -4.41 -2.64 -16.34
CA LYS A 71 -4.79 -1.27 -16.70
C LYS A 71 -4.24 -0.88 -18.08
N LEU A 72 -2.99 -1.24 -18.39
CA LEU A 72 -2.38 -1.00 -19.70
C LEU A 72 -3.04 -1.85 -20.80
N GLU A 73 -3.34 -3.12 -20.51
CA GLU A 73 -4.02 -4.02 -21.44
C GLU A 73 -5.41 -3.48 -21.82
N LYS A 74 -6.18 -3.00 -20.85
CA LYS A 74 -7.47 -2.33 -21.13
C LYS A 74 -7.34 -1.07 -21.98
N MET A 75 -6.30 -0.27 -21.75
CA MET A 75 -6.04 0.88 -22.61
C MET A 75 -5.66 0.46 -24.04
N ALA A 76 -4.89 -0.61 -24.19
CA ALA A 76 -4.47 -1.16 -25.48
C ALA A 76 -5.62 -1.82 -26.27
N GLN A 77 -6.57 -2.45 -25.57
CA GLN A 77 -7.78 -3.05 -26.16
C GLN A 77 -8.81 -2.01 -26.63
N GLY A 78 -8.52 -0.71 -26.53
CA GLY A 78 -9.46 0.33 -26.96
C GLY A 78 -10.67 0.48 -26.04
N ASP A 79 -10.66 -0.16 -24.86
CA ASP A 79 -11.55 0.12 -23.73
C ASP A 79 -11.19 1.50 -23.14
N SER A 80 -11.31 2.54 -23.97
CA SER A 80 -11.31 3.92 -23.53
C SER A 80 -12.53 4.07 -22.62
N PRO A 81 -12.36 4.50 -21.36
CA PRO A 81 -13.49 4.69 -20.47
C PRO A 81 -14.47 5.64 -21.15
N ILE A 82 -15.69 5.17 -21.43
CA ILE A 82 -16.74 5.93 -22.11
C ILE A 82 -16.81 7.31 -21.45
N LEU A 83 -16.47 8.33 -22.23
CA LEU A 83 -16.51 9.71 -21.79
C LEU A 83 -17.97 10.14 -21.80
N ILE A 84 -18.54 10.32 -20.62
CA ILE A 84 -19.93 10.73 -20.45
C ILE A 84 -19.96 12.24 -20.18
N PRO A 85 -20.91 12.99 -20.76
CA PRO A 85 -21.12 14.39 -20.42
C PRO A 85 -21.37 14.59 -18.92
N CYS A 86 -20.89 15.71 -18.38
CA CYS A 86 -21.20 16.08 -17.01
C CYS A 86 -22.69 16.42 -16.86
N LYS A 87 -23.37 15.79 -15.89
CA LYS A 87 -24.77 16.04 -15.51
C LYS A 87 -25.04 17.46 -14.97
N LYS A 88 -24.00 18.30 -14.83
CA LYS A 88 -24.17 19.66 -14.34
C LYS A 88 -24.58 20.55 -15.52
N TYR A 89 -25.75 21.17 -15.41
CA TYR A 89 -26.23 22.14 -16.40
C TYR A 89 -25.17 23.21 -16.69
N GLY A 90 -24.94 23.47 -17.98
CA GLY A 90 -23.90 24.40 -18.46
C GLY A 90 -22.47 23.87 -18.40
N CYS A 91 -22.24 22.60 -18.04
CA CYS A 91 -20.92 21.99 -18.04
C CYS A 91 -20.77 21.07 -19.25
N SER A 92 -19.89 21.45 -20.17
CA SER A 92 -19.52 20.65 -21.36
C SER A 92 -18.39 19.66 -21.09
N GLU A 93 -17.87 19.56 -19.86
CA GLU A 93 -16.78 18.66 -19.55
C GLU A 93 -17.21 17.19 -19.68
N LEU A 94 -16.47 16.45 -20.50
CA LEU A 94 -16.54 15.01 -20.55
C LEU A 94 -15.81 14.41 -19.35
N ASN A 95 -16.39 13.36 -18.77
CA ASN A 95 -15.82 12.72 -17.60
C ASN A 95 -15.99 11.20 -17.64
N ARG A 96 -15.20 10.52 -16.80
CA ARG A 96 -15.20 9.06 -16.64
C ARG A 96 -15.88 8.64 -15.34
N SER A 97 -16.59 9.56 -14.68
CA SER A 97 -17.17 9.34 -13.36
C SER A 97 -18.42 8.49 -13.49
N LYS A 98 -18.48 7.39 -12.73
CA LYS A 98 -19.70 6.58 -12.58
C LYS A 98 -20.91 7.42 -12.16
N TYR A 99 -20.67 8.52 -11.44
CA TYR A 99 -21.72 9.40 -10.93
C TYR A 99 -22.19 10.44 -11.96
N GLY A 100 -21.52 10.54 -13.12
CA GLY A 100 -21.85 11.46 -14.19
C GLY A 100 -21.47 12.91 -13.91
N TYR A 101 -20.52 13.18 -13.01
CA TYR A 101 -19.99 14.52 -12.76
C TYR A 101 -18.49 14.55 -13.00
N CYS A 102 -17.99 15.63 -13.62
CA CYS A 102 -16.55 15.87 -13.69
C CYS A 102 -15.93 16.00 -12.29
N ASP A 103 -14.60 15.87 -12.20
CA ASP A 103 -13.89 15.86 -10.91
C ASP A 103 -14.15 17.12 -10.08
N LEU A 104 -14.25 18.28 -10.73
CA LEU A 104 -14.56 19.54 -10.08
C LEU A 104 -15.97 19.54 -9.47
N HIS A 105 -16.97 19.08 -10.23
CA HIS A 105 -18.35 19.00 -9.76
C HIS A 105 -18.55 17.90 -8.71
N ALA A 106 -17.88 16.76 -8.85
CA ALA A 106 -17.88 15.70 -7.86
C ALA A 106 -17.26 16.15 -6.53
N ARG A 107 -16.19 16.96 -6.57
CA ARG A 107 -15.60 17.58 -5.37
C ARG A 107 -16.57 18.56 -4.71
N LYS A 108 -17.20 19.45 -5.49
CA LYS A 108 -18.21 20.40 -4.98
C LYS A 108 -19.38 19.67 -4.32
N HIS A 109 -19.91 18.62 -4.97
CA HIS A 109 -21.00 17.81 -4.43
C HIS A 109 -20.63 17.14 -3.10
N ARG A 110 -19.43 16.52 -3.03
CA ARG A 110 -18.92 15.91 -1.78
C ARG A 110 -18.78 16.92 -0.65
N LYS A 111 -18.23 18.11 -0.92
CA LYS A 111 -18.11 19.19 0.07
C LYS A 111 -19.49 19.64 0.58
N LYS A 112 -20.47 19.81 -0.31
CA LYS A 112 -21.83 20.17 0.07
C LYS A 112 -22.47 19.10 0.96
N LYS A 113 -22.31 17.81 0.61
CA LYS A 113 -22.81 16.68 1.41
C LYS A 113 -22.17 16.66 2.80
N GLN A 114 -20.86 16.83 2.89
CA GLN A 114 -20.14 16.89 4.17
C GLN A 114 -20.59 18.06 5.04
N TYR A 115 -20.83 19.24 4.45
CA TYR A 115 -21.35 20.39 5.19
C TYR A 115 -22.73 20.10 5.78
N HIS A 116 -23.67 19.55 5.00
CA HIS A 116 -24.99 19.19 5.49
C HIS A 116 -24.93 18.13 6.59
N GLN A 117 -24.09 17.10 6.42
CA GLN A 117 -23.92 16.06 7.42
C GLN A 117 -23.40 16.63 8.75
N LYS A 118 -22.35 17.46 8.70
CA LYS A 118 -21.84 18.16 9.89
C LYS A 118 -22.89 19.06 10.54
N LYS A 119 -23.74 19.72 9.75
CA LYS A 119 -24.83 20.55 10.28
C LYS A 119 -25.86 19.71 11.03
N LEU A 120 -26.23 18.54 10.49
CA LEU A 120 -27.14 17.59 11.15
C LEU A 120 -26.54 17.04 12.44
N GLU A 121 -25.26 16.65 12.44
CA GLU A 121 -24.55 16.18 13.62
C GLU A 121 -24.51 17.24 14.74
N LYS A 122 -24.28 18.51 14.39
CA LYS A 122 -24.32 19.62 15.37
C LYS A 122 -25.71 19.85 15.97
N MET A 123 -26.77 19.74 15.16
CA MET A 123 -28.14 19.85 15.67
C MET A 123 -28.52 18.68 16.57
N ALA A 124 -28.01 17.47 16.28
CA ALA A 124 -28.19 16.30 17.14
C ALA A 124 -27.44 16.41 18.48
N GLN A 125 -26.25 17.03 18.49
CA GLN A 125 -25.44 17.25 19.70
C GLN A 125 -25.94 18.41 20.58
N GLY A 126 -26.64 19.39 19.99
CA GLY A 126 -27.21 20.54 20.71
C GLY A 126 -28.55 20.26 21.42
N GLY A 127 -29.11 19.06 21.28
CA GLY A 127 -30.38 18.67 21.91
C GLY A 127 -30.26 17.91 23.24
N THR A 128 -29.03 17.59 23.68
CA THR A 128 -28.78 16.84 24.93
C THR A 128 -28.28 17.77 26.03
N GLY A 129 -29.15 18.65 26.52
CA GLY A 129 -28.74 19.58 27.58
C GLY A 129 -29.82 20.49 28.14
N MET A 130 -31.03 19.98 28.39
CA MET A 130 -31.99 20.58 29.36
C MET A 130 -32.94 19.49 29.86
N GLU A 131 -32.53 18.73 30.87
CA GLU A 131 -33.40 18.03 31.82
C GLU A 131 -32.54 17.43 32.94
N GLU A 132 -32.12 18.24 33.91
CA GLU A 132 -31.89 17.79 35.29
C GLU A 132 -32.32 18.91 36.25
N ASN A 133 -33.00 18.48 37.32
CA ASN A 133 -33.80 19.21 38.31
C ASN A 133 -33.19 20.45 38.95
#